data_AF-A0A9D8TS90-F1
#
_entry.id   AF-A0A9D8TS90-F1
#
_cell.length_a   1.000
_cell.length_b   1.000
_cell.length_c   1.000
_cell.angle_alpha   90.00
_cell.angle_beta   90.00
_cell.angle_gamma   90.00
#
_symmetry.space_group_name_H-M   'P 1'
#
loop_
_entity.id
_entity.type
_entity.pdbx_description
1 polymer ?
#
loop_
_entity_poly.entity_id
_entity_poly.type
_entity_poly.pdbx_seq_one_letter_code
_entity_poly.pdbx_strand_id
1 'polypeptide(L)'
;IWQMAQSLGEKRNSLEHPLDGMVVKVNSLSFQDALGATSHAPRWAVAYKYPAQEAHTLLKGVSVQVGRTGKVTPIAELEPVLLAGSTVSRATLHNGEVVEKKQILIGDTVVIKKAGDIIPEVVSPVLSARDPSRVRPFSMPSLCPYCSTPLVKGDEGEGVDLFCPNREGCPAQIVGRLLYIAGRKIFDIDELGEESACALAWPEKGRPKTPDLYRPGLKEVEEGNPPAFPLSPLPKLQAPVLSSEADLFSIKEKDLAGIEVWREIPLVRTFEKEGKKEKRIVGGSGYFDRVPIFCSSSGRLRANAEKMLEQIDKARGVDLSRFLSGLCIKHLGPNTAKLVSAHFGSIEKVKEAGLEDFKSIKGVGEKTALAIFGYFEAAKDPESFEGRIFTSWIKAGLGGAKEKEQALGPLSGFTFVITGTLEGMSRSEAQEEIEKAGGRVSSSVSSKTSYLLAGQKPGSKLAKAEELGVKIIGKEEFEKLLRGQSGKVDKNQA
;
A
#
# COMPACT_ATOMS: atom_id res chain seq x y z
N ILE A 1 26.53 26.02 -7.63
CA ILE A 1 25.45 25.02 -7.44
C ILE A 1 25.07 24.34 -8.76
N TRP A 2 24.63 25.09 -9.78
CA TRP A 2 24.19 24.51 -11.07
C TRP A 2 25.24 23.63 -11.77
N GLN A 3 26.48 24.12 -11.88
CA GLN A 3 27.59 23.35 -12.46
C GLN A 3 27.87 22.04 -11.71
N MET A 4 27.74 22.05 -10.38
CA MET A 4 27.93 20.85 -9.55
C MET A 4 26.80 19.84 -9.75
N ALA A 5 25.56 20.31 -9.87
CA ALA A 5 24.42 19.47 -10.22
C ALA A 5 24.60 18.82 -11.61
N GLN A 6 25.04 19.58 -12.61
CA GLN A 6 25.29 19.03 -13.96
C GLN A 6 26.40 17.98 -13.94
N SER A 7 27.56 18.29 -13.36
CA SER A 7 28.70 17.37 -13.33
C SER A 7 28.40 16.09 -12.55
N LEU A 8 27.68 16.18 -11.42
CA LEU A 8 27.29 15.01 -10.65
C LEU A 8 26.20 14.20 -11.35
N GLY A 9 25.29 14.86 -12.09
CA GLY A 9 24.29 14.22 -12.92
C GLY A 9 24.89 13.39 -14.07
N GLU A 10 25.93 13.88 -14.73
CA GLU A 10 26.65 13.16 -15.80
C GLU A 10 27.35 11.90 -15.27
N LYS A 11 27.92 11.97 -14.06
CA LYS A 11 28.67 10.87 -13.44
C LYS A 11 27.80 9.92 -12.61
N ARG A 12 26.50 10.17 -12.47
CA ARG A 12 25.64 9.41 -11.53
C ARG A 12 25.62 7.90 -11.78
N ASN A 13 25.83 7.48 -13.03
CA ASN A 13 25.84 6.06 -13.42
C ASN A 13 27.18 5.35 -13.14
N SER A 14 28.26 6.11 -12.90
CA SER A 14 29.57 5.56 -12.53
C SER A 14 29.80 5.54 -11.02
N LEU A 15 28.83 6.00 -10.23
CA LEU A 15 28.91 5.95 -8.77
C LEU A 15 28.58 4.53 -8.28
N GLU A 16 29.26 4.11 -7.22
CA GLU A 16 29.01 2.83 -6.55
C GLU A 16 27.56 2.72 -6.04
N HIS A 17 26.96 3.86 -5.68
CA HIS A 17 25.59 3.93 -5.19
C HIS A 17 24.71 4.74 -6.14
N PRO A 18 23.50 4.24 -6.46
CA PRO A 18 22.53 4.97 -7.27
C PRO A 18 22.20 6.32 -6.64
N LEU A 19 22.08 7.34 -7.49
CA LEU A 19 21.78 8.70 -7.08
C LEU A 19 20.71 9.30 -7.99
N ASP A 20 19.63 9.77 -7.38
CA ASP A 20 18.41 10.26 -8.03
C ASP A 20 18.34 11.80 -8.12
N GLY A 21 19.25 12.49 -7.45
CA GLY A 21 19.35 13.93 -7.47
C GLY A 21 20.35 14.48 -6.47
N MET A 22 20.33 15.79 -6.30
CA MET A 22 21.15 16.53 -5.34
C MET A 22 20.27 17.32 -4.40
N VAL A 23 20.56 17.30 -3.10
CA VAL A 23 19.89 18.16 -2.14
C VAL A 23 20.66 19.47 -2.02
N VAL A 24 20.03 20.58 -2.38
CA VAL A 24 20.58 21.93 -2.20
C VAL A 24 20.08 22.47 -0.87
N LYS A 25 21.00 22.92 -0.01
CA LYS A 25 20.70 23.45 1.31
C LYS A 25 21.30 24.84 1.47
N VAL A 26 20.57 25.75 2.11
CA VAL A 26 21.13 27.01 2.60
C VAL A 26 22.17 26.68 3.66
N ASN A 27 23.43 27.08 3.48
CA ASN A 27 24.50 26.65 4.37
C ASN A 27 24.41 27.30 5.78
N SER A 28 23.89 28.54 5.86
CA SER A 28 23.75 29.26 7.13
C SER A 28 22.58 28.73 7.96
N LEU A 29 22.86 28.28 9.19
CA LEU A 29 21.85 27.77 10.11
C LEU A 29 20.84 28.83 10.53
N SER A 30 21.28 30.07 10.77
CA SER A 30 20.37 31.17 11.14
C SER A 30 19.35 31.48 10.04
N PHE A 31 19.74 31.35 8.76
CA PHE A 31 18.79 31.48 7.66
C PHE A 31 17.88 30.26 7.50
N GLN A 32 18.35 29.04 7.82
CA GLN A 32 17.46 27.88 7.86
C GLN A 32 16.34 28.08 8.90
N ASP A 33 16.69 28.62 10.06
CA ASP A 33 15.73 28.89 11.14
C ASP A 33 14.72 29.97 10.78
N ALA A 34 15.17 31.08 10.19
CA ALA A 34 14.29 32.13 9.69
C ALA A 34 13.34 31.63 8.58
N LEU A 35 13.80 30.70 7.73
CA LEU A 35 13.00 30.13 6.64
C LEU A 35 11.97 29.10 7.13
N GLY A 36 12.28 28.34 8.19
CA GLY A 36 11.35 27.37 8.78
C GLY A 36 10.98 26.18 7.87
N ALA A 37 9.80 25.59 8.08
CA ALA A 37 9.31 24.43 7.36
C ALA A 37 7.79 24.48 7.10
N THR A 38 7.34 23.72 6.10
CA THR A 38 5.93 23.40 5.85
C THR A 38 5.54 22.10 6.57
N SER A 39 4.28 21.65 6.45
CA SER A 39 3.83 20.38 7.01
C SER A 39 4.58 19.14 6.48
N HIS A 40 5.21 19.24 5.31
CA HIS A 40 5.85 18.09 4.64
C HIS A 40 7.31 18.32 4.24
N ALA A 41 7.82 19.55 4.23
CA ALA A 41 9.18 19.84 3.77
C ALA A 41 9.79 21.13 4.39
N PRO A 42 11.12 21.18 4.65
CA PRO A 42 11.82 22.39 5.04
C PRO A 42 11.85 23.43 3.90
N ARG A 43 11.82 24.73 4.23
CA ARG A 43 11.88 25.81 3.22
C ARG A 43 13.30 26.14 2.76
N TRP A 44 14.29 25.72 3.53
CA TRP A 44 15.71 26.02 3.32
C TRP A 44 16.48 24.92 2.58
N ALA A 45 15.79 23.85 2.19
CA ALA A 45 16.37 22.78 1.39
C ALA A 45 15.41 22.36 0.27
N VAL A 46 15.97 22.01 -0.88
CA VAL A 46 15.23 21.48 -2.02
C VAL A 46 15.97 20.28 -2.60
N ALA A 47 15.22 19.23 -2.94
CA ALA A 47 15.75 18.11 -3.70
C ALA A 47 15.70 18.47 -5.19
N TYR A 48 16.85 18.75 -5.78
CA TYR A 48 17.02 18.84 -7.23
C TYR A 48 17.11 17.43 -7.80
N LYS A 49 15.98 16.90 -8.27
CA LYS A 49 15.91 15.59 -8.92
C LYS A 49 16.50 15.67 -10.33
N TYR A 50 17.38 14.71 -10.66
CA TYR A 50 17.85 14.59 -12.04
C TYR A 50 16.73 14.08 -12.95
N PRO A 51 16.83 14.33 -14.28
CA PRO A 51 15.92 13.70 -15.22
C PRO A 51 15.85 12.20 -14.96
N ALA A 52 14.62 11.69 -14.83
CA ALA A 52 14.37 10.28 -14.64
C ALA A 52 15.10 9.52 -15.75
N GLN A 53 15.76 8.41 -15.39
CA GLN A 53 16.30 7.54 -16.42
C GLN A 53 15.13 7.06 -17.29
N GLU A 54 15.38 7.00 -18.59
CA GLU A 54 14.44 6.46 -19.56
C GLU A 54 15.03 5.18 -20.14
N ALA A 55 14.17 4.21 -20.42
CA ALA A 55 14.53 3.02 -21.16
C ALA A 55 13.54 2.81 -22.29
N HIS A 56 14.01 2.22 -23.38
CA HIS A 56 13.18 1.81 -24.50
C HIS A 56 12.90 0.32 -24.39
N THR A 57 11.64 -0.07 -24.56
CA THR A 57 11.27 -1.49 -24.54
C THR A 57 10.04 -1.75 -25.39
N LEU A 58 9.80 -3.01 -25.75
CA LEU A 58 8.64 -3.41 -26.54
C LEU A 58 7.39 -3.50 -25.66
N LEU A 59 6.30 -2.85 -26.08
CA LEU A 59 4.97 -3.02 -25.49
C LEU A 59 4.31 -4.29 -26.04
N LYS A 60 4.40 -5.40 -25.31
CA LYS A 60 3.83 -6.70 -25.70
C LYS A 60 2.30 -6.70 -25.68
N GLY A 61 1.72 -5.98 -24.74
CA GLY A 61 0.28 -5.94 -24.55
C GLY A 61 -0.14 -4.89 -23.52
N VAL A 62 -1.45 -4.76 -23.35
CA VAL A 62 -2.03 -3.94 -22.29
C VAL A 62 -3.05 -4.81 -21.56
N SER A 63 -2.84 -4.97 -20.26
CA SER A 63 -3.81 -5.59 -19.35
C SER A 63 -4.63 -4.51 -18.64
N VAL A 64 -5.76 -4.88 -18.07
CA VAL A 64 -6.65 -3.96 -17.37
C VAL A 64 -6.82 -4.42 -15.94
N GLN A 65 -6.52 -3.53 -14.99
CA GLN A 65 -6.65 -3.78 -13.56
C GLN A 65 -7.80 -2.97 -12.99
N VAL A 66 -8.57 -3.57 -12.09
CA VAL A 66 -9.60 -2.87 -11.31
C VAL A 66 -9.09 -2.70 -9.88
N GLY A 67 -9.00 -1.47 -9.41
CA GLY A 67 -8.56 -1.14 -8.06
C GLY A 67 -9.67 -1.35 -7.02
N ARG A 68 -9.31 -1.25 -5.74
CA ARG A 68 -10.23 -1.42 -4.59
C ARG A 68 -11.48 -0.54 -4.60
N THR A 69 -11.39 0.65 -5.21
CA THR A 69 -12.50 1.62 -5.35
C THR A 69 -13.23 1.50 -6.68
N GLY A 70 -12.95 0.45 -7.46
CA GLY A 70 -13.53 0.25 -8.78
C GLY A 70 -12.78 0.92 -9.92
N LYS A 71 -11.79 1.80 -9.67
CA LYS A 71 -11.03 2.47 -10.73
C LYS A 71 -10.38 1.46 -11.67
N VAL A 72 -10.62 1.62 -12.97
CA VAL A 72 -10.16 0.72 -14.03
C VAL A 72 -8.95 1.35 -14.72
N THR A 73 -7.79 0.70 -14.60
CA THR A 73 -6.50 1.25 -15.01
C THR A 73 -5.85 0.32 -16.05
N PRO A 74 -5.47 0.83 -17.23
CA PRO A 74 -4.65 0.08 -18.19
C PRO A 74 -3.20 -0.02 -17.69
N ILE A 75 -2.63 -1.21 -17.79
CA ILE A 75 -1.25 -1.53 -17.41
C ILE A 75 -0.52 -2.08 -18.63
N ALA A 76 0.61 -1.46 -18.97
CA ALA A 76 1.49 -1.93 -20.03
C ALA A 76 2.18 -3.22 -19.60
N GLU A 77 2.12 -4.25 -20.44
CA GLU A 77 2.92 -5.47 -20.34
C GLU A 77 4.11 -5.33 -21.29
N LEU A 78 5.32 -5.28 -20.74
CA LEU A 78 6.54 -4.88 -21.44
C LEU A 78 7.50 -6.07 -21.60
N GLU A 79 8.35 -6.02 -22.63
CA GLU A 79 9.58 -6.80 -22.63
C GLU A 79 10.43 -6.36 -21.41
N PRO A 80 10.89 -7.28 -20.56
CA PRO A 80 11.67 -6.92 -19.37
C PRO A 80 12.90 -6.10 -19.74
N VAL A 81 13.04 -4.93 -19.14
CA VAL A 81 14.15 -4.01 -19.38
C VAL A 81 14.72 -3.48 -18.07
N LEU A 82 16.04 -3.31 -18.00
CA LEU A 82 16.68 -2.72 -16.84
C LEU A 82 16.45 -1.20 -16.84
N LEU A 83 15.88 -0.67 -15.76
CA LEU A 83 15.62 0.76 -15.59
C LEU A 83 15.90 1.20 -14.15
N ALA A 84 16.87 2.11 -13.98
CA ALA A 84 17.28 2.60 -12.66
C ALA A 84 17.53 1.46 -11.65
N GLY A 85 18.34 0.49 -12.04
CA GLY A 85 18.79 -0.62 -11.17
C GLY A 85 17.77 -1.74 -10.92
N SER A 86 16.56 -1.69 -11.50
CA SER A 86 15.61 -2.81 -11.41
C SER A 86 15.04 -3.17 -12.77
N THR A 87 14.70 -4.44 -12.96
CA THR A 87 14.00 -4.92 -14.15
C THR A 87 12.54 -4.48 -14.09
N VAL A 88 12.06 -3.84 -15.15
CA VAL A 88 10.68 -3.40 -15.31
C VAL A 88 10.05 -4.23 -16.42
N SER A 89 8.97 -4.94 -16.09
CA SER A 89 8.12 -5.69 -17.04
C SER A 89 6.70 -5.15 -17.12
N ARG A 90 6.31 -4.24 -16.22
CA ARG A 90 4.98 -3.62 -16.18
C ARG A 90 5.09 -2.14 -15.85
N ALA A 91 4.25 -1.32 -16.47
CA ALA A 91 4.22 0.12 -16.23
C ALA A 91 2.78 0.68 -16.33
N THR A 92 2.49 1.74 -15.58
CA THR A 92 1.17 2.38 -15.68
C THR A 92 1.01 3.13 -17.00
N LEU A 93 -0.21 3.05 -17.57
CA LEU A 93 -0.65 3.87 -18.70
C LEU A 93 -1.62 4.99 -18.25
N HIS A 94 -1.81 5.15 -16.94
CA HIS A 94 -2.72 6.10 -16.29
C HIS A 94 -4.20 5.82 -16.53
N ASN A 95 -4.70 6.06 -17.74
CA ASN A 95 -6.08 5.80 -18.16
C ASN A 95 -6.21 5.69 -19.69
N GLY A 96 -7.39 5.30 -20.17
CA GLY A 96 -7.63 5.06 -21.60
C GLY A 96 -7.41 6.29 -22.48
N GLU A 97 -7.84 7.47 -22.03
CA GLU A 97 -7.66 8.71 -22.79
C GLU A 97 -6.18 9.12 -22.90
N VAL A 98 -5.38 8.89 -21.85
CA VAL A 98 -3.93 9.11 -21.91
C VAL A 98 -3.27 8.19 -22.95
N VAL A 99 -3.70 6.93 -23.04
CA VAL A 99 -3.21 5.98 -24.08
C VAL A 99 -3.51 6.51 -25.48
N GLU A 100 -4.76 6.92 -25.71
CA GLU A 100 -5.22 7.44 -26.99
C GLU A 100 -4.52 8.75 -27.37
N LYS A 101 -4.47 9.71 -26.45
CA LYS A 101 -3.81 11.01 -26.64
C LYS A 101 -2.32 10.88 -26.93
N LYS A 102 -1.65 9.90 -26.31
CA LYS A 102 -0.23 9.60 -26.58
C LYS A 102 0.00 8.73 -27.81
N GLN A 103 -1.08 8.27 -28.48
CA GLN A 103 -1.04 7.37 -29.63
C GLN A 103 -0.19 6.12 -29.39
N ILE A 104 -0.27 5.54 -28.19
CA ILE A 104 0.46 4.32 -27.84
C ILE A 104 -0.28 3.11 -28.41
N LEU A 105 0.40 2.29 -29.20
CA LEU A 105 -0.14 1.07 -29.81
C LEU A 105 0.57 -0.15 -29.25
N ILE A 106 -0.17 -1.25 -29.05
CA ILE A 106 0.43 -2.53 -28.69
C ILE A 106 1.35 -2.96 -29.84
N GLY A 107 2.57 -3.40 -29.53
CA GLY A 107 3.64 -3.68 -30.50
C GLY A 107 4.62 -2.52 -30.72
N ASP A 108 4.37 -1.35 -30.13
CA ASP A 108 5.31 -0.23 -30.18
C ASP A 108 6.57 -0.51 -29.35
N THR A 109 7.70 0.07 -29.80
CA THR A 109 8.78 0.39 -28.87
C THR A 109 8.36 1.64 -28.11
N VAL A 110 8.31 1.57 -26.79
CA VAL A 110 7.87 2.65 -25.92
C VAL A 110 9.01 3.15 -25.03
N VAL A 111 8.98 4.44 -24.73
CA VAL A 111 9.83 5.07 -23.73
C VAL A 111 9.16 4.92 -22.37
N ILE A 112 9.85 4.31 -21.42
CA ILE A 112 9.41 4.19 -20.04
C ILE A 112 10.33 4.95 -19.10
N LYS A 113 9.77 5.47 -18.00
CA LYS A 113 10.53 6.11 -16.93
C LYS A 113 9.96 5.73 -15.57
N LYS A 114 10.71 5.96 -14.49
CA LYS A 114 10.18 5.83 -13.13
C LYS A 114 9.83 7.21 -12.57
N ALA A 115 8.55 7.43 -12.28
CA ALA A 115 8.10 8.59 -11.52
C ALA A 115 8.64 8.51 -10.09
N GLY A 116 9.39 9.53 -9.68
CA GLY A 116 10.04 9.58 -8.37
C GLY A 116 10.99 8.40 -8.09
N ASP A 117 11.56 7.81 -9.15
CA ASP A 117 12.49 6.67 -9.12
C ASP A 117 11.89 5.34 -8.62
N ILE A 118 10.55 5.28 -8.42
CA ILE A 118 9.86 4.11 -7.88
C ILE A 118 8.86 3.52 -8.87
N ILE A 119 7.91 4.33 -9.38
CA ILE A 119 6.74 3.81 -10.13
C ILE A 119 6.99 3.91 -11.65
N PRO A 120 7.10 2.79 -12.38
CA PRO A 120 7.28 2.83 -13.83
C PRO A 120 6.03 3.32 -14.56
N GLU A 121 6.19 4.23 -15.50
CA GLU A 121 5.15 4.74 -16.39
C GLU A 121 5.60 4.77 -17.85
N VAL A 122 4.66 4.59 -18.77
CA VAL A 122 4.92 4.76 -20.20
C VAL A 122 4.79 6.23 -20.58
N VAL A 123 5.87 6.81 -21.10
CA VAL A 123 5.97 8.23 -21.45
C VAL A 123 5.37 8.47 -22.83
N SER A 124 5.87 7.78 -23.86
CA SER A 124 5.49 7.96 -25.26
C SER A 124 5.94 6.77 -26.13
N PRO A 125 5.38 6.59 -27.34
CA PRO A 125 5.92 5.66 -28.32
C PRO A 125 7.14 6.24 -29.04
N VAL A 126 8.08 5.38 -29.42
CA VAL A 126 9.21 5.73 -30.29
C VAL A 126 8.73 5.64 -31.74
N LEU A 127 8.12 6.73 -32.23
CA LEU A 127 7.46 6.76 -33.56
C LEU A 127 8.39 6.40 -34.72
N SER A 128 9.67 6.77 -34.64
CA SER A 128 10.68 6.41 -35.66
C SER A 128 10.97 4.91 -35.76
N ALA A 129 10.67 4.15 -34.70
CA ALA A 129 10.85 2.70 -34.65
C ALA A 129 9.53 1.93 -34.84
N ARG A 130 8.43 2.62 -35.15
CA ARG A 130 7.12 2.00 -35.34
C ARG A 130 7.09 1.25 -36.65
N ASP A 131 6.78 -0.04 -36.56
CA ASP A 131 6.50 -0.91 -37.70
C ASP A 131 4.98 -1.09 -37.82
N PRO A 132 4.34 -0.55 -38.87
CA PRO A 132 2.89 -0.66 -39.06
C PRO A 132 2.36 -2.10 -39.13
N SER A 133 3.20 -3.07 -39.51
CA SER A 133 2.80 -4.47 -39.67
C SER A 133 2.61 -5.22 -38.34
N ARG A 134 3.19 -4.71 -37.24
CA ARG A 134 3.16 -5.36 -35.91
C ARG A 134 2.29 -4.66 -34.88
N VAL A 135 1.85 -3.43 -35.16
CA VAL A 135 1.15 -2.59 -34.19
C VAL A 135 -0.36 -2.69 -34.28
N ARG A 136 -1.04 -2.58 -33.15
CA ARG A 136 -2.51 -2.54 -33.08
C ARG A 136 -3.00 -1.60 -31.97
N PRO A 137 -4.17 -0.96 -32.14
CA PRO A 137 -4.73 -0.11 -31.10
C PRO A 137 -5.16 -0.91 -29.86
N PHE A 138 -5.19 -0.22 -28.73
CA PHE A 138 -5.82 -0.69 -27.50
C PHE A 138 -7.04 0.17 -27.20
N SER A 139 -8.16 -0.47 -26.86
CA SER A 139 -9.37 0.21 -26.39
C SER A 139 -9.70 -0.31 -25.00
N MET A 140 -10.09 0.59 -24.10
CA MET A 140 -10.60 0.20 -22.79
C MET A 140 -11.86 -0.67 -22.96
N PRO A 141 -12.04 -1.71 -22.14
CA PRO A 141 -13.22 -2.56 -22.21
C PRO A 141 -14.47 -1.79 -21.76
N SER A 142 -15.63 -2.11 -22.32
CA SER A 142 -16.92 -1.58 -21.87
C SER A 142 -17.48 -2.30 -20.64
N LEU A 143 -17.02 -3.54 -20.41
CA LEU A 143 -17.40 -4.38 -19.27
C LEU A 143 -16.19 -4.63 -18.36
N CYS A 144 -16.42 -4.72 -17.06
CA CYS A 144 -15.39 -5.06 -16.09
C CYS A 144 -14.78 -6.44 -16.40
N PRO A 145 -13.46 -6.58 -16.54
CA PRO A 145 -12.83 -7.87 -16.86
C PRO A 145 -12.90 -8.91 -15.72
N TYR A 146 -13.37 -8.50 -14.54
CA TYR A 146 -13.46 -9.36 -13.35
C TYR A 146 -14.88 -9.80 -13.00
N CYS A 147 -15.89 -8.97 -13.26
CA CYS A 147 -17.28 -9.25 -12.90
C CYS A 147 -18.29 -8.99 -14.03
N SER A 148 -17.83 -8.60 -15.22
CA SER A 148 -18.64 -8.30 -16.41
C SER A 148 -19.66 -7.17 -16.25
N THR A 149 -19.70 -6.46 -15.12
CA THR A 149 -20.55 -5.28 -14.94
C THR A 149 -20.15 -4.17 -15.92
N PRO A 150 -21.11 -3.48 -16.58
CA PRO A 150 -20.83 -2.30 -17.40
C PRO A 150 -20.03 -1.25 -16.64
N LEU A 151 -18.96 -0.76 -17.25
CA LEU A 151 -18.13 0.28 -16.65
C LEU A 151 -18.78 1.65 -16.83
N VAL A 152 -18.62 2.50 -15.82
CA VAL A 152 -19.14 3.87 -15.79
C VAL A 152 -17.98 4.85 -15.76
N LYS A 153 -18.19 6.07 -16.24
CA LYS A 153 -17.24 7.18 -16.00
C LYS A 153 -17.38 7.65 -14.55
N GLY A 154 -16.28 8.13 -13.98
CA GLY A 154 -16.31 8.71 -12.63
C GLY A 154 -17.18 9.97 -12.53
N ASP A 155 -17.53 10.36 -11.31
CA ASP A 155 -18.32 11.55 -11.02
C ASP A 155 -17.58 12.84 -11.41
N GLU A 156 -18.28 13.98 -11.38
CA GLU A 156 -17.69 15.30 -11.63
C GLU A 156 -16.48 15.56 -10.69
N GLY A 157 -15.28 15.61 -11.30
CA GLY A 157 -14.00 15.79 -10.61
C GLY A 157 -13.11 14.54 -10.51
N GLU A 158 -13.62 13.34 -10.81
CA GLU A 158 -12.80 12.12 -10.97
C GLU A 158 -12.29 11.93 -12.40
N GLY A 159 -12.68 12.84 -13.30
CA GLY A 159 -12.16 12.95 -14.65
C GLY A 159 -12.71 11.88 -15.60
N VAL A 160 -11.88 11.52 -16.56
CA VAL A 160 -12.18 10.61 -17.69
C VAL A 160 -11.93 9.14 -17.35
N ASP A 161 -11.63 8.86 -16.08
CA ASP A 161 -11.37 7.52 -15.59
C ASP A 161 -12.65 6.66 -15.62
N LEU A 162 -12.48 5.36 -15.93
CA LEU A 162 -13.54 4.37 -15.87
C LEU A 162 -13.56 3.68 -14.51
N PHE A 163 -14.74 3.31 -14.05
CA PHE A 163 -14.98 2.63 -12.78
C PHE A 163 -15.92 1.45 -12.94
N CYS A 164 -15.65 0.38 -12.19
CA CYS A 164 -16.60 -0.70 -11.98
C CYS A 164 -17.57 -0.30 -10.85
N PRO A 165 -18.88 -0.13 -11.11
CA PRO A 165 -19.83 0.30 -10.09
C PRO A 165 -20.26 -0.84 -9.14
N ASN A 166 -19.93 -2.09 -9.46
CA ASN A 166 -20.25 -3.26 -8.64
C ASN A 166 -19.32 -3.35 -7.41
N ARG A 167 -19.51 -2.45 -6.44
CA ARG A 167 -18.70 -2.36 -5.23
C ARG A 167 -18.82 -3.63 -4.37
N GLU A 168 -20.01 -4.21 -4.29
CA GLU A 168 -20.29 -5.35 -3.41
C GLU A 168 -19.76 -6.67 -3.99
N GLY A 169 -20.03 -6.94 -5.27
CA GLY A 169 -19.80 -8.24 -5.88
C GLY A 169 -18.58 -8.34 -6.80
N CYS A 170 -17.85 -7.26 -7.06
CA CYS A 170 -16.67 -7.33 -7.93
C CYS A 170 -15.50 -8.01 -7.19
N PRO A 171 -15.02 -9.17 -7.65
CA PRO A 171 -13.95 -9.90 -6.95
C PRO A 171 -12.66 -9.08 -6.82
N ALA A 172 -12.31 -8.30 -7.85
CA ALA A 172 -11.14 -7.42 -7.80
C ALA A 172 -11.26 -6.32 -6.74
N GLN A 173 -12.46 -5.78 -6.54
CA GLN A 173 -12.66 -4.75 -5.51
C GLN A 173 -12.58 -5.37 -4.12
N ILE A 174 -13.19 -6.54 -3.89
CA ILE A 174 -13.11 -7.27 -2.62
C ILE A 174 -11.65 -7.60 -2.30
N VAL A 175 -10.91 -8.23 -3.23
CA VAL A 175 -9.48 -8.52 -3.07
C VAL A 175 -8.70 -7.24 -2.76
N GLY A 176 -8.94 -6.15 -3.49
CA GLY A 176 -8.27 -4.88 -3.27
C GLY A 176 -8.56 -4.26 -1.89
N ARG A 177 -9.78 -4.42 -1.36
CA ARG A 177 -10.14 -3.98 -0.01
C ARG A 177 -9.51 -4.87 1.06
N LEU A 178 -9.53 -6.19 0.88
CA LEU A 178 -8.84 -7.13 1.78
C LEU A 178 -7.35 -6.82 1.88
N LEU A 179 -6.68 -6.59 0.75
CA LEU A 179 -5.25 -6.21 0.73
C LEU A 179 -4.98 -4.87 1.42
N TYR A 180 -5.88 -3.91 1.26
CA TYR A 180 -5.75 -2.65 1.97
C TYR A 180 -5.94 -2.82 3.48
N ILE A 181 -6.98 -3.56 3.89
CA ILE A 181 -7.26 -3.89 5.29
C ILE A 181 -6.06 -4.61 5.92
N ALA A 182 -5.47 -5.58 5.22
CA ALA A 182 -4.30 -6.32 5.66
C ALA A 182 -3.04 -5.46 5.86
N GLY A 183 -2.96 -4.29 5.22
CA GLY A 183 -1.76 -3.47 5.23
C GLY A 183 -1.29 -3.07 6.64
N ARG A 184 0.03 -2.94 6.82
CA ARG A 184 0.71 -2.61 8.09
C ARG A 184 0.15 -1.39 8.84
N LYS A 185 -0.28 -0.36 8.10
CA LYS A 185 -0.85 0.87 8.67
C LYS A 185 -2.35 0.74 9.00
N ILE A 186 -2.98 -0.35 8.58
CA ILE A 186 -4.41 -0.63 8.78
C ILE A 186 -4.51 -1.72 9.86
N PHE A 187 -4.65 -3.00 9.51
CA PHE A 187 -4.79 -4.08 10.51
C PHE A 187 -3.54 -4.96 10.70
N ASP A 188 -2.50 -4.78 9.88
CA ASP A 188 -1.21 -5.48 10.06
C ASP A 188 -1.33 -7.00 10.02
N ILE A 189 -1.97 -7.51 8.96
CA ILE A 189 -2.20 -8.94 8.71
C ILE A 189 -1.24 -9.41 7.61
N ASP A 190 0.04 -9.60 7.95
CA ASP A 190 1.10 -9.88 6.97
C ASP A 190 0.82 -11.10 6.07
N GLU A 191 0.19 -12.15 6.60
CA GLU A 191 -0.07 -13.40 5.85
C GLU A 191 -1.30 -13.30 4.91
N LEU A 192 -2.06 -12.21 4.97
CA LEU A 192 -3.16 -11.91 4.05
C LEU A 192 -2.64 -11.13 2.82
N GLY A 193 -1.73 -11.77 2.08
CA GLY A 193 -1.19 -11.25 0.81
C GLY A 193 -2.11 -11.46 -0.39
N GLU A 194 -1.64 -11.10 -1.60
CA GLU A 194 -2.46 -11.14 -2.83
C GLU A 194 -3.02 -12.53 -3.14
N GLU A 195 -2.20 -13.56 -2.97
CA GLU A 195 -2.59 -14.96 -3.19
C GLU A 195 -3.65 -15.41 -2.20
N SER A 196 -3.47 -15.14 -0.90
CA SER A 196 -4.45 -15.46 0.14
C SER A 196 -5.77 -14.71 -0.07
N ALA A 197 -5.71 -13.41 -0.35
CA ALA A 197 -6.89 -12.59 -0.59
C ALA A 197 -7.65 -13.03 -1.86
N CYS A 198 -6.92 -13.34 -2.94
CA CYS A 198 -7.50 -13.91 -4.16
C CYS A 198 -8.12 -15.28 -3.90
N ALA A 199 -7.48 -16.17 -3.15
CA ALA A 199 -8.04 -17.47 -2.84
C ALA A 199 -9.35 -17.38 -2.03
N LEU A 200 -9.42 -16.46 -1.07
CA LEU A 200 -10.60 -16.26 -0.23
C LEU A 200 -11.77 -15.64 -1.02
N ALA A 201 -11.51 -14.63 -1.85
CA ALA A 201 -12.55 -13.84 -2.52
C ALA A 201 -12.78 -14.20 -4.00
N TRP A 202 -11.83 -14.87 -4.64
CA TRP A 202 -11.87 -15.23 -6.06
C TRP A 202 -11.06 -16.50 -6.39
N PRO A 203 -11.43 -17.67 -5.84
CA PRO A 203 -10.66 -18.91 -6.00
C PRO A 203 -10.58 -19.39 -7.47
N GLU A 204 -11.51 -18.95 -8.32
CA GLU A 204 -11.52 -19.28 -9.75
C GLU A 204 -10.65 -18.32 -10.61
N LYS A 205 -9.86 -17.42 -9.99
CA LYS A 205 -8.85 -16.62 -10.71
C LYS A 205 -7.91 -17.54 -11.49
N GLY A 206 -7.79 -17.33 -12.80
CA GLY A 206 -6.92 -18.12 -13.66
C GLY A 206 -7.50 -19.46 -14.12
N ARG A 207 -8.78 -19.73 -13.85
CA ARG A 207 -9.47 -20.93 -14.36
C ARG A 207 -9.34 -21.03 -15.90
N PRO A 208 -8.89 -22.17 -16.44
CA PRO A 208 -8.84 -22.39 -17.88
C PRO A 208 -10.25 -22.37 -18.49
N LYS A 209 -10.36 -21.84 -19.71
CA LYS A 209 -11.65 -21.73 -20.42
C LYS A 209 -12.19 -23.06 -20.91
N THR A 210 -11.30 -24.01 -21.17
CA THR A 210 -11.63 -25.26 -21.84
C THR A 210 -11.00 -26.45 -21.12
N PRO A 211 -11.64 -27.64 -21.11
CA PRO A 211 -11.14 -28.81 -20.39
C PRO A 211 -9.80 -29.35 -20.88
N ASP A 212 -9.44 -29.10 -22.14
CA ASP A 212 -8.17 -29.53 -22.74
C ASP A 212 -6.94 -28.86 -22.13
N LEU A 213 -7.10 -27.78 -21.37
CA LEU A 213 -5.99 -27.13 -20.64
C LEU A 213 -5.84 -27.65 -19.20
N TYR A 214 -6.79 -28.43 -18.68
CA TYR A 214 -6.73 -28.95 -17.32
C TYR A 214 -5.99 -30.30 -17.26
N ARG A 215 -4.94 -30.36 -16.43
CA ARG A 215 -4.10 -31.56 -16.26
C ARG A 215 -3.89 -31.85 -14.77
N PRO A 216 -4.90 -32.46 -14.10
CA PRO A 216 -4.81 -32.74 -12.68
C PRO A 216 -3.65 -33.67 -12.34
N GLY A 217 -2.85 -33.28 -11.34
CA GLY A 217 -1.70 -34.05 -10.86
C GLY A 217 -0.43 -33.94 -11.73
N LEU A 218 -0.48 -33.22 -12.85
CA LEU A 218 0.70 -33.01 -13.69
C LEU A 218 1.60 -31.92 -13.08
N LYS A 219 2.85 -32.28 -12.79
CA LYS A 219 3.78 -31.40 -12.07
C LYS A 219 4.56 -30.44 -12.98
N GLU A 220 4.88 -30.89 -14.19
CA GLU A 220 5.68 -30.15 -15.17
C GLU A 220 5.39 -30.66 -16.58
N VAL A 221 5.66 -29.83 -17.60
CA VAL A 221 5.57 -30.19 -19.02
C VAL A 221 6.94 -30.02 -19.66
N GLU A 222 7.45 -31.05 -20.34
CA GLU A 222 8.72 -30.95 -21.05
C GLU A 222 8.55 -30.23 -22.40
N GLU A 223 9.43 -29.27 -22.68
CA GLU A 223 9.35 -28.48 -23.90
C GLU A 223 9.44 -29.36 -25.16
N GLY A 224 8.52 -29.14 -26.11
CA GLY A 224 8.42 -29.92 -27.34
C GLY A 224 7.73 -31.28 -27.18
N ASN A 225 7.35 -31.65 -25.95
CA ASN A 225 6.66 -32.90 -25.65
C ASN A 225 5.30 -32.64 -24.97
N PRO A 226 4.24 -32.36 -25.75
CA PRO A 226 2.94 -32.05 -25.18
C PRO A 226 2.38 -33.25 -24.40
N PRO A 227 1.73 -32.99 -23.25
CA PRO A 227 1.28 -34.04 -22.35
C PRO A 227 0.14 -34.84 -23.00
N ALA A 228 0.40 -36.12 -23.31
CA ALA A 228 -0.60 -37.07 -23.83
C ALA A 228 -1.48 -37.60 -22.68
N PHE A 229 -2.52 -36.87 -22.32
CA PHE A 229 -3.46 -37.28 -21.26
C PHE A 229 -4.89 -37.34 -21.80
N PRO A 230 -5.74 -38.22 -21.23
CA PRO A 230 -7.17 -38.16 -21.48
C PRO A 230 -7.73 -36.82 -21.00
N LEU A 231 -8.68 -36.28 -21.76
CA LEU A 231 -9.40 -35.06 -21.38
C LEU A 231 -10.08 -35.25 -20.03
N SER A 232 -9.77 -34.37 -19.08
CA SER A 232 -10.43 -34.33 -17.79
C SER A 232 -11.46 -33.19 -17.79
N PRO A 233 -12.72 -33.41 -17.40
CA PRO A 233 -13.70 -32.33 -17.32
C PRO A 233 -13.25 -31.31 -16.28
N LEU A 234 -13.58 -30.03 -16.52
CA LEU A 234 -13.31 -29.01 -15.52
C LEU A 234 -14.20 -29.23 -14.28
N PRO A 235 -13.65 -29.14 -13.06
CA PRO A 235 -14.44 -29.28 -11.84
C PRO A 235 -15.46 -28.14 -11.70
N LYS A 236 -16.51 -28.36 -10.90
CA LYS A 236 -17.50 -27.31 -10.61
C LYS A 236 -16.83 -26.05 -10.05
N LEU A 237 -17.44 -24.90 -10.31
CA LEU A 237 -16.98 -23.62 -9.79
C LEU A 237 -17.01 -23.62 -8.27
N GLN A 238 -15.93 -23.15 -7.65
CA GLN A 238 -15.89 -22.88 -6.21
C GLN A 238 -16.62 -21.57 -5.92
N ALA A 239 -17.42 -21.57 -4.85
CA ALA A 239 -17.89 -20.33 -4.26
C ALA A 239 -16.73 -19.68 -3.47
N PRO A 240 -16.59 -18.35 -3.51
CA PRO A 240 -15.66 -17.66 -2.64
C PRO A 240 -16.07 -17.83 -1.18
N VAL A 241 -15.09 -17.94 -0.28
CA VAL A 241 -15.34 -17.95 1.17
C VAL A 241 -15.69 -16.54 1.66
N LEU A 242 -15.09 -15.51 1.04
CA LEU A 242 -15.40 -14.12 1.29
C LEU A 242 -16.10 -13.50 0.09
N SER A 243 -17.40 -13.28 0.18
CA SER A 243 -18.16 -12.44 -0.75
C SER A 243 -18.12 -10.96 -0.37
N SER A 244 -17.65 -10.64 0.84
CA SER A 244 -17.50 -9.29 1.37
C SER A 244 -16.40 -9.25 2.43
N GLU A 245 -15.78 -8.09 2.63
CA GLU A 245 -14.90 -7.84 3.78
C GLU A 245 -15.63 -7.90 5.13
N ALA A 246 -16.96 -7.85 5.13
CA ALA A 246 -17.79 -8.01 6.33
C ALA A 246 -17.49 -9.35 7.04
N ASP A 247 -17.16 -10.39 6.27
CA ASP A 247 -16.98 -11.76 6.78
C ASP A 247 -15.53 -12.08 7.17
N LEU A 248 -14.60 -11.13 7.03
CA LEU A 248 -13.17 -11.37 7.31
C LEU A 248 -12.92 -11.93 8.71
N PHE A 249 -13.64 -11.43 9.72
CA PHE A 249 -13.48 -11.83 11.12
C PHE A 249 -14.36 -13.01 11.54
N SER A 250 -15.11 -13.62 10.62
CA SER A 250 -15.92 -14.81 10.89
C SER A 250 -15.30 -16.11 10.36
N ILE A 251 -14.23 -16.01 9.55
CA ILE A 251 -13.50 -17.14 8.96
C ILE A 251 -12.93 -18.05 10.05
N LYS A 252 -13.05 -19.36 9.83
CA LYS A 252 -12.48 -20.42 10.67
C LYS A 252 -11.61 -21.35 9.83
N GLU A 253 -10.79 -22.15 10.50
CA GLU A 253 -9.94 -23.17 9.89
C GLU A 253 -10.70 -24.07 8.89
N LYS A 254 -11.90 -24.52 9.27
CA LYS A 254 -12.74 -25.37 8.41
C LYS A 254 -13.13 -24.71 7.08
N ASP A 255 -13.21 -23.39 7.04
CA ASP A 255 -13.60 -22.64 5.84
C ASP A 255 -12.42 -22.56 4.85
N LEU A 256 -11.17 -22.70 5.33
CA LEU A 256 -9.96 -22.70 4.50
C LEU A 256 -9.68 -24.06 3.85
N ALA A 257 -10.14 -25.15 4.43
CA ALA A 257 -9.72 -26.51 4.08
C ALA A 257 -10.06 -26.92 2.65
N GLY A 258 -11.15 -26.39 2.08
CA GLY A 258 -11.63 -26.73 0.74
C GLY A 258 -11.16 -25.80 -0.38
N ILE A 259 -10.34 -24.78 -0.08
CA ILE A 259 -9.99 -23.76 -1.05
C ILE A 259 -8.81 -24.21 -1.90
N GLU A 260 -9.06 -24.31 -3.21
CA GLU A 260 -8.04 -24.58 -4.21
C GLU A 260 -7.93 -23.43 -5.20
N VAL A 261 -6.72 -23.18 -5.66
CA VAL A 261 -6.43 -22.14 -6.66
C VAL A 261 -5.91 -22.78 -7.95
N TRP A 262 -6.21 -22.12 -9.07
CA TRP A 262 -5.67 -22.51 -10.36
C TRP A 262 -4.21 -22.08 -10.50
N ARG A 263 -3.35 -23.02 -10.83
CA ARG A 263 -1.92 -22.77 -11.09
C ARG A 263 -1.56 -23.26 -12.47
N GLU A 264 -0.84 -22.43 -13.21
CA GLU A 264 -0.24 -22.86 -14.46
C GLU A 264 0.91 -23.82 -14.16
N ILE A 265 0.91 -24.95 -14.86
CA ILE A 265 1.94 -25.99 -14.76
C ILE A 265 3.20 -25.46 -15.46
N PRO A 266 4.38 -25.54 -14.82
CA PRO A 266 5.62 -25.02 -15.41
C PRO A 266 6.03 -25.81 -16.65
N LEU A 267 6.49 -25.08 -17.67
CA LEU A 267 7.21 -25.62 -18.82
C LEU A 267 8.69 -25.76 -18.46
N VAL A 268 9.25 -26.96 -18.59
CA VAL A 268 10.64 -27.27 -18.27
C VAL A 268 11.42 -27.68 -19.52
N ARG A 269 12.68 -27.25 -19.60
CA ARG A 269 13.63 -27.73 -20.60
C ARG A 269 14.77 -28.46 -19.89
N THR A 270 15.13 -29.62 -20.42
CA THR A 270 16.27 -30.40 -19.96
C THR A 270 17.54 -29.92 -20.67
N PHE A 271 18.55 -29.53 -19.92
CA PHE A 271 19.87 -29.13 -20.39
C PHE A 271 20.90 -30.19 -19.96
N GLU A 272 21.91 -30.42 -20.78
CA GLU A 272 23.02 -31.30 -20.45
C GLU A 272 24.29 -30.47 -20.25
N LYS A 273 24.90 -30.58 -19.07
CA LYS A 273 26.15 -29.90 -18.73
C LYS A 273 27.06 -30.88 -18.00
N GLU A 274 28.28 -31.06 -18.52
CA GLU A 274 29.29 -31.96 -17.92
C GLU A 274 28.76 -33.40 -17.68
N GLY A 275 27.93 -33.91 -18.59
CA GLY A 275 27.34 -35.25 -18.49
C GLY A 275 26.22 -35.40 -17.46
N LYS A 276 25.76 -34.30 -16.83
CA LYS A 276 24.58 -34.27 -15.96
C LYS A 276 23.42 -33.56 -16.64
N LYS A 277 22.22 -34.16 -16.53
CA LYS A 277 20.96 -33.56 -16.96
C LYS A 277 20.41 -32.65 -15.87
N GLU A 278 20.20 -31.38 -16.19
CA GLU A 278 19.54 -30.38 -15.34
C GLU A 278 18.24 -29.92 -15.99
N LYS A 279 17.13 -29.91 -15.24
CA LYS A 279 15.88 -29.32 -15.71
C LYS A 279 15.78 -27.86 -15.24
N ARG A 280 15.36 -26.96 -16.13
CA ARG A 280 15.06 -25.56 -15.76
C ARG A 280 13.69 -25.17 -16.27
N ILE A 281 12.98 -24.39 -15.47
CA ILE A 281 11.70 -23.78 -15.87
C ILE A 281 12.01 -22.71 -16.92
N VAL A 282 11.38 -22.82 -18.08
CA VAL A 282 11.54 -21.92 -19.22
C VAL A 282 10.29 -21.08 -19.49
N GLY A 283 9.17 -21.37 -18.83
CA GLY A 283 7.95 -20.57 -18.93
C GLY A 283 6.72 -21.26 -18.35
N GLY A 284 5.55 -20.73 -18.69
CA GLY A 284 4.27 -21.39 -18.47
C GLY A 284 3.95 -22.37 -19.60
N SER A 285 3.38 -23.53 -19.27
CA SER A 285 3.06 -24.56 -20.27
C SER A 285 1.73 -24.34 -20.99
N GLY A 286 0.90 -23.39 -20.53
CA GLY A 286 -0.50 -23.23 -20.95
C GLY A 286 -1.46 -24.27 -20.34
N TYR A 287 -0.97 -25.27 -19.61
CA TYR A 287 -1.78 -26.23 -18.87
C TYR A 287 -1.91 -25.83 -17.41
N PHE A 288 -3.01 -26.21 -16.77
CA PHE A 288 -3.35 -25.79 -15.42
C PHE A 288 -3.75 -26.97 -14.54
N ASP A 289 -3.51 -26.83 -13.24
CA ASP A 289 -4.02 -27.71 -12.19
C ASP A 289 -4.66 -26.88 -11.07
N ARG A 290 -5.50 -27.52 -10.26
CA ARG A 290 -6.00 -26.97 -8.99
C ARG A 290 -5.15 -27.49 -7.86
N VAL A 291 -4.68 -26.57 -7.01
CA VAL A 291 -3.87 -26.93 -5.85
C VAL A 291 -4.45 -26.33 -4.57
N PRO A 292 -4.47 -27.09 -3.46
CA PRO A 292 -4.80 -26.55 -2.14
C PRO A 292 -3.80 -25.47 -1.74
N ILE A 293 -4.31 -24.30 -1.35
CA ILE A 293 -3.46 -23.15 -0.98
C ILE A 293 -3.24 -23.03 0.53
N PHE A 294 -4.28 -23.24 1.35
CA PHE A 294 -4.18 -23.09 2.81
C PHE A 294 -3.84 -24.40 3.53
N CYS A 295 -4.14 -25.54 2.92
CA CYS A 295 -3.86 -26.86 3.48
C CYS A 295 -2.71 -27.57 2.75
N SER A 296 -2.06 -28.45 3.49
CA SER A 296 -1.14 -29.46 2.96
C SER A 296 -1.91 -30.64 2.35
N SER A 297 -1.21 -31.54 1.66
CA SER A 297 -1.81 -32.75 1.10
C SER A 297 -2.40 -33.70 2.14
N SER A 298 -2.01 -33.59 3.41
CA SER A 298 -2.59 -34.35 4.53
C SER A 298 -3.84 -33.70 5.12
N GLY A 299 -4.29 -32.56 4.58
CA GLY A 299 -5.47 -31.82 5.04
C GLY A 299 -5.21 -30.86 6.21
N ARG A 300 -4.00 -30.87 6.80
CA ARG A 300 -3.62 -29.92 7.87
C ARG A 300 -3.36 -28.53 7.30
N LEU A 301 -3.78 -27.48 8.02
CA LEU A 301 -3.42 -26.10 7.72
C LEU A 301 -1.90 -25.91 7.64
N ARG A 302 -1.49 -25.05 6.72
CA ARG A 302 -0.10 -24.59 6.60
C ARG A 302 0.17 -23.50 7.64
N ALA A 303 1.42 -23.39 8.08
CA ALA A 303 1.82 -22.42 9.11
C ALA A 303 1.48 -20.96 8.77
N ASN A 304 1.55 -20.57 7.50
CA ASN A 304 1.15 -19.24 7.04
C ASN A 304 -0.37 -19.03 7.17
N ALA A 305 -1.18 -20.04 6.91
CA ALA A 305 -2.64 -19.99 7.08
C ALA A 305 -3.03 -19.92 8.56
N GLU A 306 -2.38 -20.71 9.42
CA GLU A 306 -2.56 -20.65 10.89
C GLU A 306 -2.23 -19.23 11.40
N LYS A 307 -1.06 -18.70 11.01
CA LYS A 307 -0.63 -17.35 11.39
C LYS A 307 -1.53 -16.25 10.84
N MET A 308 -2.08 -16.41 9.63
CA MET A 308 -3.08 -15.49 9.07
C MET A 308 -4.32 -15.41 9.96
N LEU A 309 -4.86 -16.56 10.42
CA LEU A 309 -6.01 -16.60 11.32
C LEU A 309 -5.70 -15.96 12.67
N GLU A 310 -4.51 -16.20 13.23
CA GLU A 310 -4.06 -15.54 14.46
C GLU A 310 -3.96 -14.01 14.30
N GLN A 311 -3.44 -13.53 13.17
CA GLN A 311 -3.33 -12.10 12.87
C GLN A 311 -4.71 -11.45 12.68
N ILE A 312 -5.65 -12.14 12.01
CA ILE A 312 -7.04 -11.70 11.90
C ILE A 312 -7.67 -11.57 13.29
N ASP A 313 -7.43 -12.53 14.19
CA ASP A 313 -7.98 -12.46 15.54
C ASP A 313 -7.37 -11.31 16.36
N LYS A 314 -6.05 -11.11 16.28
CA LYS A 314 -5.36 -9.96 16.90
C LYS A 314 -5.88 -8.62 16.37
N ALA A 315 -6.23 -8.55 15.09
CA ALA A 315 -6.76 -7.36 14.46
C ALA A 315 -8.13 -6.91 15.02
N ARG A 316 -8.82 -7.73 15.83
CA ARG A 316 -10.02 -7.27 16.56
C ARG A 316 -9.73 -6.14 17.54
N GLY A 317 -8.51 -6.07 18.06
CA GLY A 317 -8.06 -5.09 19.06
C GLY A 317 -7.42 -3.82 18.50
N VAL A 318 -7.55 -3.54 17.19
CA VAL A 318 -6.98 -2.32 16.58
C VAL A 318 -7.62 -1.05 17.13
N ASP A 319 -6.85 0.04 17.15
CA ASP A 319 -7.35 1.35 17.57
C ASP A 319 -8.39 1.92 16.58
N LEU A 320 -9.14 2.93 17.05
CA LEU A 320 -10.21 3.57 16.29
C LEU A 320 -9.71 4.16 14.94
N SER A 321 -8.50 4.72 14.87
CA SER A 321 -7.96 5.28 13.63
C SER A 321 -7.73 4.21 12.56
N ARG A 322 -7.22 3.04 12.97
CA ARG A 322 -7.05 1.88 12.11
C ARG A 322 -8.40 1.29 11.71
N PHE A 323 -9.33 1.14 12.65
CA PHE A 323 -10.70 0.70 12.39
C PHE A 323 -11.38 1.55 11.31
N LEU A 324 -11.40 2.88 11.49
CA LEU A 324 -11.98 3.82 10.53
C LEU A 324 -11.30 3.74 9.16
N SER A 325 -9.97 3.57 9.14
CA SER A 325 -9.24 3.38 7.89
C SER A 325 -9.65 2.08 7.19
N GLY A 326 -9.88 1.00 7.95
CA GLY A 326 -10.28 -0.31 7.44
C GLY A 326 -11.64 -0.33 6.74
N LEU A 327 -12.56 0.58 7.11
CA LEU A 327 -13.89 0.71 6.48
C LEU A 327 -13.84 1.12 5.00
N CYS A 328 -12.67 1.46 4.47
CA CYS A 328 -12.47 1.80 3.05
C CYS A 328 -13.36 2.96 2.56
N ILE A 329 -13.68 3.92 3.45
CA ILE A 329 -14.46 5.11 3.11
C ILE A 329 -13.70 5.96 2.08
N LYS A 330 -14.39 6.39 1.02
CA LYS A 330 -13.80 7.23 -0.04
C LYS A 330 -13.22 8.51 0.58
N HIS A 331 -12.02 8.91 0.15
CA HIS A 331 -11.26 10.06 0.69
C HIS A 331 -10.80 9.97 2.16
N LEU A 332 -11.09 8.88 2.88
CA LEU A 332 -10.59 8.67 4.24
C LEU A 332 -9.31 7.82 4.24
N GLY A 333 -8.17 8.48 4.30
CA GLY A 333 -6.87 7.83 4.47
C GLY A 333 -6.44 7.73 5.95
N PRO A 334 -5.36 6.98 6.26
CA PRO A 334 -4.90 6.79 7.64
C PRO A 334 -4.61 8.07 8.42
N ASN A 335 -4.06 9.09 7.77
CA ASN A 335 -3.77 10.36 8.42
C ASN A 335 -5.05 11.09 8.82
N THR A 336 -6.06 11.10 7.95
CA THR A 336 -7.34 11.73 8.24
C THR A 336 -8.13 10.93 9.27
N ALA A 337 -8.08 9.60 9.21
CA ALA A 337 -8.68 8.74 10.21
C ALA A 337 -8.11 8.98 11.62
N LYS A 338 -6.81 9.29 11.75
CA LYS A 338 -6.21 9.72 13.03
C LYS A 338 -6.81 11.03 13.55
N LEU A 339 -7.08 12.00 12.68
CA LEU A 339 -7.71 13.27 13.07
C LEU A 339 -9.14 13.05 13.58
N VAL A 340 -9.91 12.21 12.86
CA VAL A 340 -11.28 11.83 13.25
C VAL A 340 -11.26 11.07 14.58
N SER A 341 -10.38 10.09 14.71
CA SER A 341 -10.20 9.30 15.92
C SER A 341 -9.87 10.18 17.13
N ALA A 342 -8.89 11.07 17.01
CA ALA A 342 -8.50 11.97 18.10
C ALA A 342 -9.58 13.00 18.47
N HIS A 343 -10.46 13.36 17.52
CA HIS A 343 -11.55 14.30 17.78
C HIS A 343 -12.71 13.65 18.55
N PHE A 344 -13.12 12.45 18.15
CA PHE A 344 -14.29 11.78 18.72
C PHE A 344 -13.94 10.80 19.86
N GLY A 345 -12.81 10.10 19.78
CA GLY A 345 -12.30 9.16 20.79
C GLY A 345 -13.02 7.81 20.88
N SER A 346 -14.20 7.66 20.29
CA SER A 346 -14.93 6.38 20.23
C SER A 346 -15.78 6.25 18.97
N ILE A 347 -16.07 5.01 18.57
CA ILE A 347 -16.87 4.74 17.37
C ILE A 347 -18.33 5.17 17.54
N GLU A 348 -18.87 5.11 18.75
CA GLU A 348 -20.23 5.53 19.07
C GLU A 348 -20.41 7.02 18.76
N LYS A 349 -19.46 7.85 19.22
CA LYS A 349 -19.47 9.29 18.94
C LYS A 349 -19.31 9.61 17.46
N VAL A 350 -18.47 8.86 16.73
CA VAL A 350 -18.34 9.03 15.27
C VAL A 350 -19.66 8.72 14.57
N LYS A 351 -20.35 7.65 14.98
CA LYS A 351 -21.62 7.23 14.39
C LYS A 351 -22.74 8.24 14.63
N GLU A 352 -22.75 8.91 15.78
CA GLU A 352 -23.76 9.90 16.15
C GLU A 352 -23.47 11.31 15.62
N ALA A 353 -22.24 11.56 15.13
CA ALA A 353 -21.82 12.88 14.68
C ALA A 353 -22.56 13.35 13.40
N GLY A 354 -22.90 14.62 13.37
CA GLY A 354 -23.46 15.28 12.20
C GLY A 354 -22.39 15.67 11.17
N LEU A 355 -22.83 16.08 9.98
CA LEU A 355 -21.93 16.54 8.92
C LEU A 355 -21.04 17.73 9.36
N GLU A 356 -21.62 18.69 10.09
CA GLU A 356 -20.89 19.88 10.54
C GLU A 356 -19.81 19.56 11.58
N ASP A 357 -20.00 18.51 12.39
CA ASP A 357 -18.98 18.04 13.33
C ASP A 357 -17.73 17.57 12.58
N PHE A 358 -17.90 16.81 11.50
CA PHE A 358 -16.77 16.37 10.65
C PHE A 358 -16.07 17.53 9.94
N LYS A 359 -16.83 18.53 9.46
CA LYS A 359 -16.26 19.74 8.83
C LYS A 359 -15.46 20.59 9.79
N SER A 360 -15.78 20.55 11.09
CA SER A 360 -15.07 21.32 12.13
C SER A 360 -13.63 20.81 12.37
N ILE A 361 -13.33 19.57 11.95
CA ILE A 361 -12.02 18.96 12.18
C ILE A 361 -10.98 19.57 11.24
N LYS A 362 -10.01 20.30 11.80
CA LYS A 362 -8.90 20.89 11.04
C LYS A 362 -8.13 19.81 10.27
N GLY A 363 -8.14 19.90 8.95
CA GLY A 363 -7.48 18.94 8.05
C GLY A 363 -8.44 17.94 7.39
N VAL A 364 -9.72 17.96 7.75
CA VAL A 364 -10.79 17.25 7.03
C VAL A 364 -11.45 18.22 6.04
N GLY A 365 -11.38 17.89 4.76
CA GLY A 365 -12.07 18.66 3.72
C GLY A 365 -13.54 18.26 3.56
N GLU A 366 -14.34 19.12 2.93
CA GLU A 366 -15.78 18.91 2.74
C GLU A 366 -16.12 17.57 2.08
N LYS A 367 -15.42 17.18 1.00
CA LYS A 367 -15.64 15.88 0.34
C LYS A 367 -15.40 14.70 1.28
N THR A 368 -14.40 14.79 2.15
CA THR A 368 -14.11 13.73 3.13
C THR A 368 -15.15 13.72 4.23
N ALA A 369 -15.57 14.88 4.75
CA ALA A 369 -16.63 14.98 5.74
C ALA A 369 -17.95 14.38 5.23
N LEU A 370 -18.34 14.72 4.00
CA LEU A 370 -19.52 14.15 3.32
C LEU A 370 -19.41 12.64 3.15
N ALA A 371 -18.24 12.13 2.77
CA ALA A 371 -18.02 10.69 2.60
C ALA A 371 -18.10 9.91 3.93
N ILE A 372 -17.53 10.46 5.01
CA ILE A 372 -17.62 9.85 6.34
C ILE A 372 -19.08 9.86 6.82
N PHE A 373 -19.73 11.01 6.78
CA PHE A 373 -21.12 11.15 7.20
C PHE A 373 -22.04 10.21 6.39
N GLY A 374 -21.93 10.23 5.06
CA GLY A 374 -22.71 9.37 4.18
C GLY A 374 -22.51 7.87 4.44
N TYR A 375 -21.30 7.44 4.78
CA TYR A 375 -21.04 6.06 5.19
C TYR A 375 -21.83 5.68 6.44
N PHE A 376 -21.77 6.52 7.50
CA PHE A 376 -22.44 6.21 8.76
C PHE A 376 -23.96 6.37 8.70
N GLU A 377 -24.48 7.27 7.84
CA GLU A 377 -25.90 7.32 7.52
C GLU A 377 -26.37 6.03 6.84
N ALA A 378 -25.64 5.55 5.83
CA ALA A 378 -25.95 4.27 5.17
C ALA A 378 -25.86 3.10 6.15
N ALA A 379 -24.83 3.09 7.01
CA ALA A 379 -24.63 2.05 8.02
C ALA A 379 -25.73 1.95 9.10
N LYS A 380 -26.67 2.90 9.15
CA LYS A 380 -27.87 2.77 10.00
C LYS A 380 -28.80 1.65 9.52
N ASP A 381 -28.82 1.37 8.22
CA ASP A 381 -29.51 0.21 7.66
C ASP A 381 -28.58 -1.01 7.68
N PRO A 382 -28.83 -2.04 8.52
CA PRO A 382 -27.99 -3.23 8.60
C PRO A 382 -27.93 -4.04 7.30
N GLU A 383 -28.90 -3.88 6.40
CA GLU A 383 -28.94 -4.58 5.12
C GLU A 383 -28.16 -3.84 4.03
N SER A 384 -27.80 -2.57 4.24
CA SER A 384 -26.91 -1.84 3.33
C SER A 384 -25.50 -2.44 3.32
N PHE A 385 -24.74 -2.18 2.25
CA PHE A 385 -23.35 -2.61 2.17
C PHE A 385 -22.51 -2.16 3.38
N GLU A 386 -22.58 -0.87 3.69
CA GLU A 386 -21.91 -0.26 4.84
C GLU A 386 -22.39 -0.85 6.17
N GLY A 387 -23.70 -1.06 6.30
CA GLY A 387 -24.33 -1.61 7.50
C GLY A 387 -23.94 -3.05 7.79
N ARG A 388 -23.85 -3.90 6.76
CA ARG A 388 -23.40 -5.29 6.91
C ARG A 388 -21.95 -5.37 7.39
N ILE A 389 -21.06 -4.56 6.79
CA ILE A 389 -19.65 -4.49 7.21
C ILE A 389 -19.57 -3.99 8.65
N PHE A 390 -20.20 -2.85 8.93
CA PHE A 390 -20.13 -2.23 10.24
C PHE A 390 -20.69 -3.14 11.33
N THR A 391 -21.89 -3.69 11.13
CA THR A 391 -22.55 -4.58 12.09
C THR A 391 -21.75 -5.86 12.33
N SER A 392 -21.25 -6.49 11.26
CA SER A 392 -20.41 -7.70 11.39
C SER A 392 -19.14 -7.42 12.19
N TRP A 393 -18.45 -6.31 11.90
CA TRP A 393 -17.21 -5.96 12.57
C TRP A 393 -17.40 -5.57 14.04
N ILE A 394 -18.44 -4.79 14.36
CA ILE A 394 -18.79 -4.49 15.76
C ILE A 394 -19.12 -5.77 16.53
N LYS A 395 -19.91 -6.69 15.93
CA LYS A 395 -20.22 -8.00 16.53
C LYS A 395 -18.98 -8.87 16.72
N ALA A 396 -18.00 -8.73 15.84
CA ALA A 396 -16.69 -9.36 15.92
C ALA A 396 -15.76 -8.72 16.98
N GLY A 397 -16.19 -7.66 17.66
CA GLY A 397 -15.43 -6.99 18.73
C GLY A 397 -14.55 -5.85 18.27
N LEU A 398 -14.60 -5.45 16.99
CA LEU A 398 -13.86 -4.30 16.47
C LEU A 398 -14.51 -2.99 16.92
N GLY A 399 -13.73 -1.91 16.91
CA GLY A 399 -14.21 -0.55 17.25
C GLY A 399 -14.44 -0.32 18.75
N GLY A 400 -14.43 -1.38 19.58
CA GLY A 400 -14.58 -1.30 21.03
C GLY A 400 -13.30 -0.89 21.77
N ALA A 401 -12.16 -0.83 21.09
CA ALA A 401 -10.96 -0.20 21.62
C ALA A 401 -11.23 1.31 21.75
N LYS A 402 -11.64 1.74 22.94
CA LYS A 402 -11.56 3.15 23.30
C LYS A 402 -10.13 3.59 23.01
N GLU A 403 -9.95 4.74 22.36
CA GLU A 403 -8.65 5.40 22.52
C GLU A 403 -8.40 5.39 24.02
N LYS A 404 -7.23 4.87 24.43
CA LYS A 404 -6.82 5.08 25.81
C LYS A 404 -7.01 6.57 26.00
N GLU A 405 -7.95 6.97 26.87
CA GLU A 405 -7.91 8.31 27.46
C GLU A 405 -6.44 8.52 27.66
N GLN A 406 -5.86 9.53 27.01
CA GLN A 406 -4.45 9.81 27.20
C GLN A 406 -4.32 9.89 28.69
N ALA A 407 -3.84 8.80 29.30
CA ALA A 407 -3.56 8.79 30.70
C ALA A 407 -2.63 9.98 30.80
N LEU A 408 -2.82 10.81 31.83
CA LEU A 408 -1.79 11.75 32.21
C LEU A 408 -0.57 10.91 32.61
N GLY A 409 0.09 10.34 31.60
CA GLY A 409 1.36 9.71 31.70
C GLY A 409 2.35 10.80 32.06
N PRO A 410 3.52 10.42 32.55
CA PRO A 410 4.45 11.38 33.10
C PRO A 410 4.91 12.42 32.06
N LEU A 411 4.68 12.16 30.76
CA LEU A 411 5.00 13.08 29.67
C LEU A 411 3.80 13.89 29.14
N SER A 412 2.63 13.80 29.77
CA SER A 412 1.43 14.51 29.33
C SER A 412 1.62 16.03 29.33
N GLY A 413 1.26 16.67 28.22
CA GLY A 413 1.43 18.11 28.04
C GLY A 413 2.87 18.58 27.80
N PHE A 414 3.81 17.64 27.60
CA PHE A 414 5.18 17.92 27.18
C PHE A 414 5.38 17.59 25.70
N THR A 415 6.14 18.45 25.02
CA THR A 415 6.52 18.27 23.61
C THR A 415 8.01 17.98 23.50
N PHE A 416 8.36 16.90 22.82
CA PHE A 416 9.72 16.42 22.64
C PHE A 416 10.18 16.65 21.20
N VAL A 417 11.48 16.88 21.03
CA VAL A 417 12.15 16.81 19.74
C VAL A 417 13.32 15.84 19.88
N ILE A 418 13.43 14.89 18.95
CA ILE A 418 14.50 13.89 18.97
C ILE A 418 15.60 14.32 18.00
N THR A 419 16.86 14.27 18.45
CA THR A 419 18.06 14.57 17.64
C THR A 419 19.20 13.62 17.98
N GLY A 420 20.14 13.44 17.05
CA GLY A 420 21.25 12.50 17.21
C GLY A 420 20.85 11.02 17.15
N THR A 421 21.80 10.13 17.34
CA THR A 421 21.60 8.67 17.41
C THR A 421 21.48 8.26 18.87
N LEU A 422 20.35 7.66 19.25
CA LEU A 422 20.10 7.20 20.62
C LEU A 422 20.74 5.81 20.80
N GLU A 423 21.47 5.61 21.89
CA GLU A 423 22.09 4.32 22.19
C GLU A 423 21.03 3.28 22.57
N GLY A 424 21.02 2.13 21.89
CA GLY A 424 20.14 1.00 22.24
C GLY A 424 18.65 1.22 22.00
N MET A 425 18.27 2.23 21.21
CA MET A 425 16.89 2.51 20.82
C MET A 425 16.84 3.27 19.49
N SER A 426 15.94 2.88 18.59
CA SER A 426 15.69 3.61 17.35
C SER A 426 14.89 4.89 17.57
N ARG A 427 15.01 5.87 16.67
CA ARG A 427 14.19 7.09 16.76
C ARG A 427 12.68 6.80 16.69
N SER A 428 12.29 5.73 15.98
CA SER A 428 10.89 5.32 15.89
C SER A 428 10.41 4.75 17.22
N GLU A 429 11.24 3.95 17.88
CA GLU A 429 10.94 3.39 19.22
C GLU A 429 10.84 4.51 20.26
N ALA A 430 11.78 5.47 20.27
CA ALA A 430 11.71 6.63 21.15
C ALA A 430 10.46 7.47 20.92
N GLN A 431 10.05 7.63 19.66
CA GLN A 431 8.80 8.33 19.34
C GLN A 431 7.58 7.58 19.89
N GLU A 432 7.54 6.26 19.69
CA GLU A 432 6.46 5.41 20.21
C GLU A 432 6.39 5.43 21.74
N GLU A 433 7.53 5.41 22.43
CA GLU A 433 7.57 5.52 23.90
C GLU A 433 7.09 6.88 24.42
N ILE A 434 7.48 7.98 23.76
CA ILE A 434 7.00 9.33 24.10
C ILE A 434 5.49 9.42 23.94
N GLU A 435 4.97 8.97 22.79
CA GLU A 435 3.55 8.99 22.47
C GLU A 435 2.76 8.08 23.43
N LYS A 436 3.32 6.91 23.76
CA LYS A 436 2.74 5.96 24.74
C LYS A 436 2.72 6.51 26.17
N ALA A 437 3.67 7.36 26.53
CA ALA A 437 3.73 8.05 27.83
C ALA A 437 2.94 9.38 27.86
N GLY A 438 2.21 9.71 26.79
CA GLY A 438 1.33 10.89 26.70
C GLY A 438 1.99 12.17 26.18
N GLY A 439 3.26 12.11 25.81
CA GLY A 439 4.00 13.24 25.22
C GLY A 439 3.76 13.37 23.71
N ARG A 440 4.13 14.52 23.14
CA ARG A 440 4.06 14.77 21.69
C ARG A 440 5.45 14.87 21.09
N VAL A 441 5.70 14.24 19.94
CA VAL A 441 6.97 14.41 19.22
C VAL A 441 6.81 15.40 18.08
N SER A 442 7.69 16.41 18.05
CA SER A 442 7.81 17.39 16.99
C SER A 442 9.09 17.16 16.19
N SER A 443 9.02 17.46 14.90
CA SER A 443 10.19 17.41 14.01
C SER A 443 11.13 18.60 14.19
N SER A 444 10.68 19.69 14.81
CA SER A 444 11.43 20.94 15.00
C SER A 444 11.35 21.48 16.43
N VAL A 445 12.46 22.08 16.90
CA VAL A 445 12.52 22.82 18.17
C VAL A 445 11.84 24.17 18.00
N SER A 446 10.95 24.50 18.93
CA SER A 446 10.21 25.76 19.01
C SER A 446 10.10 26.21 20.47
N SER A 447 9.58 27.42 20.72
CA SER A 447 9.27 27.89 22.08
C SER A 447 8.23 27.03 22.81
N LYS A 448 7.49 26.17 22.10
CA LYS A 448 6.53 25.22 22.69
C LYS A 448 7.16 23.86 22.99
N THR A 449 8.42 23.64 22.61
CA THR A 449 9.14 22.40 22.88
C THR A 449 9.54 22.37 24.34
N SER A 450 9.18 21.30 25.04
CA SER A 450 9.51 21.11 26.45
C SER A 450 10.89 20.48 26.63
N TYR A 451 11.21 19.49 25.79
CA TYR A 451 12.47 18.76 25.89
C TYR A 451 13.09 18.49 24.51
N LEU A 452 14.41 18.58 24.43
CA LEU A 452 15.18 18.03 23.33
C LEU A 452 15.85 16.74 23.81
N LEU A 453 15.43 15.59 23.28
CA LEU A 453 16.09 14.31 23.49
C LEU A 453 17.28 14.19 22.54
N ALA A 454 18.49 14.34 23.09
CA ALA A 454 19.74 14.39 22.34
C ALA A 454 20.55 13.09 22.52
N GLY A 455 20.76 12.37 21.43
CA GLY A 455 21.69 11.25 21.33
C GLY A 455 23.08 11.66 20.85
N GLN A 456 23.96 10.69 20.57
CA GLN A 456 25.29 10.95 20.01
C GLN A 456 25.20 11.73 18.69
N LYS A 457 26.14 12.68 18.50
CA LYS A 457 26.17 13.64 17.39
C LYS A 457 24.83 14.38 17.22
N PRO A 458 24.37 15.10 18.26
CA PRO A 458 23.14 15.85 18.16
C PRO A 458 23.31 16.95 17.11
N GLY A 459 22.47 16.92 16.06
CA GLY A 459 22.58 17.85 14.94
C GLY A 459 22.18 19.29 15.32
N SER A 460 21.89 20.12 14.31
CA SER A 460 21.54 21.56 14.46
C SER A 460 20.38 21.87 15.43
N LYS A 461 19.59 20.87 15.82
CA LYS A 461 18.52 21.00 16.83
C LYS A 461 19.04 21.27 18.25
N LEU A 462 20.29 20.90 18.55
CA LEU A 462 20.90 21.17 19.87
C LEU A 462 21.12 22.67 20.07
N ALA A 463 21.81 23.32 19.13
CA ALA A 463 22.05 24.76 19.17
C ALA A 463 20.73 25.56 19.27
N LYS A 464 19.70 25.16 18.53
CA LYS A 464 18.37 25.80 18.60
C LYS A 464 17.65 25.60 19.93
N ALA A 465 17.85 24.47 20.59
CA ALA A 465 17.30 24.23 21.93
C ALA A 465 18.02 25.08 22.98
N GLU A 466 19.33 25.25 22.88
CA GLU A 466 20.11 26.14 23.75
C GLU A 466 19.66 27.60 23.60
N GLU A 467 19.49 28.07 22.36
CA GLU A 467 19.03 29.45 22.07
C GLU A 467 17.63 29.74 22.63
N LEU A 468 16.72 28.77 22.54
CA LEU A 468 15.32 28.91 22.99
C LEU A 468 15.13 28.50 24.46
N GLY A 469 16.20 28.18 25.19
CA GLY A 469 16.13 27.74 26.59
C GLY A 469 15.38 26.42 26.80
N VAL A 470 15.26 25.60 25.76
CA VAL A 470 14.58 24.29 25.81
C VAL A 470 15.48 23.29 26.53
N LYS A 471 14.93 22.57 27.52
CA LYS A 471 15.71 21.63 28.33
C LYS A 471 16.22 20.45 27.48
N ILE A 472 17.53 20.27 27.44
CA ILE A 472 18.20 19.19 26.70
C ILE A 472 18.40 18.01 27.64
N ILE A 473 17.97 16.82 27.22
CA ILE A 473 18.03 15.59 28.01
C ILE A 473 18.70 14.48 27.21
N GLY A 474 19.47 13.65 27.90
CA GLY A 474 20.02 12.40 27.38
C GLY A 474 19.07 11.21 27.64
N LYS A 475 19.50 10.01 27.21
CA LYS A 475 18.74 8.77 27.37
C LYS A 475 18.37 8.47 28.83
N GLU A 476 19.32 8.58 29.75
CA GLU A 476 19.08 8.26 31.18
C GLU A 476 18.02 9.17 31.82
N GLU A 477 18.01 10.45 31.48
CA GLU A 477 17.03 11.41 31.97
C GLU A 477 15.66 11.20 31.29
N PHE A 478 15.66 10.81 30.02
CA PHE A 478 14.45 10.38 29.32
C PHE A 478 13.80 9.16 29.96
N GLU A 479 14.58 8.14 30.33
CA GLU A 479 14.07 6.96 31.05
C GLU A 479 13.52 7.32 32.44
N LYS A 480 14.13 8.29 33.13
CA LYS A 480 13.61 8.81 34.42
C LYS A 480 12.28 9.55 34.23
N LEU A 481 12.15 10.34 33.17
CA LEU A 481 10.89 11.01 32.82
C LEU A 481 9.81 9.99 32.48
N LEU A 482 10.13 8.92 31.74
CA LEU A 482 9.19 7.83 31.46
C LEU A 482 8.72 7.09 32.72
N ARG A 483 9.53 7.05 33.78
CA ARG A 483 9.19 6.47 35.09
C ARG A 483 8.51 7.46 36.05
N GLY A 484 8.32 8.72 35.66
CA GLY A 484 7.69 9.75 36.48
C GLY A 484 8.53 10.29 37.64
N GLN A 485 9.85 10.15 37.60
CA GLN A 485 10.76 10.49 38.71
C GLN A 485 11.43 11.88 38.61
N SER A 486 10.84 12.85 37.93
CA SER A 486 11.42 14.21 37.81
C SER A 486 10.83 15.20 38.82
N GLY A 487 11.70 15.92 39.54
CA GLY A 487 11.32 17.09 40.33
C GLY A 487 10.57 18.13 39.50
N LYS A 488 9.50 18.69 40.06
CA LYS A 488 8.62 19.69 39.44
C LYS A 488 9.42 20.78 38.71
N VAL A 489 9.25 20.89 37.40
CA VAL A 489 9.65 22.09 36.64
C VAL A 489 8.37 22.90 36.43
N ASP A 490 8.27 24.05 37.11
CA ASP A 490 7.15 24.98 36.98
C ASP A 490 7.13 25.59 35.58
N LYS A 491 5.94 25.59 34.96
CA LYS A 491 5.71 26.14 33.60
C LYS A 491 5.70 27.67 33.53
N ASN A 492 6.01 28.39 34.61
CA ASN A 492 5.96 29.86 34.67
C ASN A 492 7.33 30.45 35.03
N GLN A 493 8.28 30.42 34.10
CA GLN A 493 9.39 31.38 34.06
C GLN A 493 10.09 31.31 32.68
N ALA A 494 9.57 32.11 31.74
CA ALA A 494 10.29 32.74 30.62
C ALA A 494 9.35 33.77 29.99
#